data_AF-A0A9Q0HB59-F1
#
_entry.id   AF-A0A9Q0HB59-F1
#
_cell.length_a   1.000
_cell.length_b   1.000
_cell.length_c   1.000
_cell.angle_alpha   90.00
_cell.angle_beta   90.00
_cell.angle_gamma   90.00
#
_symmetry.space_group_name_H-M   'P 1'
#
loop_
_entity.id
_entity.type
_entity.pdbx_description
1 polymer ?
#
loop_
_entity_poly.entity_id
_entity_poly.type
_entity_poly.pdbx_seq_one_letter_code
_entity_poly.pdbx_strand_id
1 'polypeptide(L)'
;MEGNGGGDAGMKWGIRRLKEEQGVGGGQFGTEASTLGADISVSSPVTRQKAAAAKQFIENHYKNHLQGLQDRKERRWALQRRAQEAQISNEEKQEMLRNLERRETEYMRLQRHKMGIDDFEQLTVIGRGAFGEVRLCRDKNTGEIFAMKKLKKSEMLSRGQVEHVRSERNLLVEVDSRCIVKLFYSFQDSEFLYLIMEYLPGGDIMTLLMREDVLSEDISRFYIAESVLAIDSIHQHNYIHRDIKPDNLLLDRNGHLKLSDFGLCKPLECKYSKILLENESFSIQEPEKIKSEGHADKAACVMPKEQLQQWKHNRRVLAYSTVGTLDYMAPEVLLKKGYGIECDWWSLGAIMYEMLIGYPPFCSDDPRSTCRKIINWRKSFKFPEEPKISDEARDLIRLLLCDVDTRLGTRGVEEIKAHPWFRCIQWDMLYEMEAAYKPTVNGELDTHNFEKFDDVGGSPSALPRVGPWRKMLTSKDANFIGFTYKNSDVIKSIGTSGTVMKPNGSTKTPSLASLFGRVDLQESVNPNGDPVDLF
;
A
#
# COMPACT_ATOMS: atom_id res chain seq x y z
N MET A 1 48.81 62.84 -3.07
CA MET A 1 47.45 62.78 -3.65
C MET A 1 46.75 61.64 -2.93
N GLU A 2 46.02 62.00 -1.88
CA GLU A 2 45.45 61.10 -0.88
C GLU A 2 43.98 60.75 -1.21
N GLY A 3 43.58 59.54 -0.82
CA GLY A 3 42.34 59.32 -0.04
C GLY A 3 41.02 59.04 -0.77
N ASN A 4 40.65 57.76 -0.86
CA ASN A 4 39.34 57.14 -0.47
C ASN A 4 39.21 55.79 -1.21
N GLY A 5 38.83 54.66 -0.62
CA GLY A 5 38.00 54.43 0.57
C GLY A 5 36.67 53.81 0.15
N GLY A 6 36.67 52.53 -0.27
CA GLY A 6 35.47 51.77 -0.65
C GLY A 6 35.16 50.69 0.39
N GLY A 7 34.07 50.88 1.14
CA GLY A 7 33.65 50.04 2.27
C GLY A 7 32.96 48.74 1.87
N ASP A 8 33.31 47.70 2.61
CA ASP A 8 32.74 46.36 2.65
C ASP A 8 31.58 46.33 3.68
N ALA A 9 30.40 45.84 3.27
CA ALA A 9 29.20 45.81 4.11
C ALA A 9 28.87 44.38 4.55
N GLY A 10 29.53 43.94 5.63
CA GLY A 10 29.18 42.71 6.35
C GLY A 10 28.12 42.95 7.44
N MET A 11 26.92 42.38 7.29
CA MET A 11 25.90 42.36 8.35
C MET A 11 26.19 41.26 9.39
N LYS A 12 26.55 41.67 10.61
CA LYS A 12 26.68 40.82 11.81
C LYS A 12 25.31 40.59 12.46
N TRP A 13 24.97 39.33 12.74
CA TRP A 13 23.84 38.94 13.59
C TRP A 13 24.25 38.95 15.07
N GLY A 14 23.56 39.74 15.89
CA GLY A 14 23.79 39.84 17.34
C GLY A 14 23.06 38.76 18.12
N ILE A 15 23.82 37.88 18.79
CA ILE A 15 23.32 36.93 19.79
C ILE A 15 23.31 37.65 21.15
N ARG A 16 22.13 37.89 21.75
CA ARG A 16 22.03 38.28 23.17
C ARG A 16 21.85 37.05 24.03
N ARG A 17 22.82 36.84 24.91
CA ARG A 17 22.91 35.79 25.94
C ARG A 17 22.13 36.29 27.18
N LEU A 18 21.13 35.53 27.63
CA LEU A 18 20.40 35.81 28.88
C LEU A 18 21.31 35.51 30.08
N LYS A 19 21.43 36.47 31.01
CA LYS A 19 22.10 36.31 32.31
C LYS A 19 21.08 35.92 33.36
N GLU A 20 21.43 34.92 34.17
CA GLU A 20 20.81 34.61 35.46
C GLU A 20 21.27 35.65 36.49
N GLU A 21 20.33 36.24 37.22
CA GLU A 21 20.63 37.00 38.44
C GLU A 21 19.82 36.47 39.63
N GLN A 22 20.54 36.35 40.74
CA GLN A 22 20.19 35.73 42.00
C GLN A 22 19.25 36.61 42.83
N GLY A 23 18.32 36.00 43.56
CA GLY A 23 17.42 36.69 44.49
C GLY A 23 17.97 36.73 45.92
N VAL A 24 17.83 37.88 46.60
CA VAL A 24 17.71 38.02 48.05
C VAL A 24 16.94 39.32 48.41
N GLY A 25 15.95 39.20 49.31
CA GLY A 25 15.30 40.29 50.10
C GLY A 25 14.06 40.91 49.43
N GLY A 26 12.90 41.11 50.04
CA GLY A 26 12.43 41.06 51.43
C GLY A 26 11.45 42.21 51.66
N GLY A 27 10.19 41.94 52.01
CA GLY A 27 9.30 42.90 52.71
C GLY A 27 8.19 43.64 51.92
N GLN A 28 6.94 43.15 52.08
CA GLN A 28 5.62 43.83 52.19
C GLN A 28 5.40 45.29 51.74
N PHE A 29 4.34 45.55 50.96
CA PHE A 29 3.08 46.23 51.38
C PHE A 29 2.05 46.27 50.21
N GLY A 30 0.75 46.30 50.54
CA GLY A 30 -0.42 46.38 49.60
C GLY A 30 -0.36 47.59 48.66
N THR A 31 -1.14 47.70 47.58
CA THR A 31 -2.60 47.57 47.48
C THR A 31 -3.01 47.68 46.00
N GLU A 32 -4.20 47.15 45.70
CA GLU A 32 -5.13 47.53 44.62
C GLU A 32 -4.93 47.08 43.16
N ALA A 33 -5.98 46.39 42.72
CA ALA A 33 -6.24 45.83 41.41
C ALA A 33 -6.13 46.83 40.26
N SER A 34 -5.42 46.42 39.20
CA SER A 34 -5.78 46.81 37.84
C SER A 34 -5.63 45.59 36.92
N THR A 35 -6.77 45.25 36.31
CA THR A 35 -6.98 44.26 35.27
C THR A 35 -6.00 44.39 34.11
N LEU A 36 -5.26 43.31 33.81
CA LEU A 36 -4.83 42.86 32.47
C LEU A 36 -4.11 41.51 32.64
N GLY A 37 -4.90 40.44 32.78
CA GLY A 37 -4.41 39.08 32.97
C GLY A 37 -4.66 38.19 31.74
N ALA A 38 -3.56 37.80 31.10
CA ALA A 38 -3.33 36.52 30.43
C ALA A 38 -4.05 36.19 29.09
N ASP A 39 -3.49 36.69 27.98
CA ASP A 39 -3.44 35.92 26.73
C ASP A 39 -2.29 34.90 26.81
N ILE A 40 -2.46 33.84 27.60
CA ILE A 40 -1.59 32.67 27.56
C ILE A 40 -2.11 31.74 26.47
N SER A 41 -1.44 31.82 25.32
CA SER A 41 -1.43 30.90 24.19
C SER A 41 -1.73 29.44 24.59
N VAL A 42 -2.99 29.02 24.46
CA VAL A 42 -3.36 27.61 24.32
C VAL A 42 -3.29 27.29 22.83
N SER A 43 -2.07 27.08 22.34
CA SER A 43 -1.88 26.48 21.01
C SER A 43 -2.50 25.09 21.02
N SER A 44 -3.56 24.89 20.24
CA SER A 44 -4.25 23.60 20.12
C SER A 44 -3.26 22.45 19.86
N PRO A 45 -3.54 21.21 20.31
CA PRO A 45 -2.72 20.04 19.99
C PRO A 45 -2.44 19.90 18.49
N VAL A 46 -3.42 20.24 17.65
CA VAL A 46 -3.31 20.27 16.17
C VAL A 46 -2.26 21.29 15.71
N THR A 47 -2.21 22.46 16.33
CA THR A 47 -1.21 23.50 16.01
C THR A 47 0.20 23.04 16.37
N ARG A 48 0.37 22.34 17.51
CA ARG A 48 1.66 21.76 17.92
C ARG A 48 2.12 20.66 16.97
N GLN A 49 1.21 19.78 16.55
CA GLN A 49 1.51 18.72 15.60
C GLN A 49 1.88 19.28 14.21
N LYS A 50 1.17 20.32 13.74
CA LYS A 50 1.53 21.05 12.51
C LYS A 50 2.89 21.74 12.60
N ALA A 51 3.21 22.34 13.75
CA ALA A 51 4.51 22.98 13.97
C ALA A 51 5.64 21.95 13.98
N ALA A 52 5.44 20.79 14.62
CA ALA A 52 6.40 19.68 14.61
C ALA A 52 6.62 19.13 13.19
N ALA A 53 5.53 18.88 12.45
CA ALA A 53 5.62 18.43 11.06
C ALA A 53 6.30 19.47 10.15
N ALA A 54 6.02 20.76 10.34
CA ALA A 54 6.68 21.84 9.61
C ALA A 54 8.17 21.92 9.92
N LYS A 55 8.56 21.80 11.20
CA LYS A 55 9.97 21.77 11.61
C LYS A 55 10.70 20.61 10.94
N GLN A 56 10.17 19.39 11.05
CA GLN A 56 10.78 18.19 10.47
C GLN A 56 10.88 18.30 8.93
N PHE A 57 9.86 18.85 8.27
CA PHE A 57 9.88 19.10 6.83
C PHE A 57 10.99 20.08 6.44
N ILE A 58 11.13 21.20 7.16
CA ILE A 58 12.16 22.22 6.89
C ILE A 58 13.56 21.64 7.11
N GLU A 59 13.77 20.94 8.23
CA GLU A 59 15.07 20.32 8.55
C GLU A 59 15.47 19.30 7.48
N ASN A 60 14.56 18.40 7.09
CA ASN A 60 14.84 17.42 6.03
C ASN A 60 15.04 18.10 4.67
N HIS A 61 14.27 19.14 4.34
CA HIS A 61 14.43 19.87 3.09
C HIS A 61 15.84 20.50 2.99
N TYR A 62 16.29 21.20 4.03
CA TYR A 62 17.61 21.81 4.03
C TYR A 62 18.74 20.77 4.07
N LYS A 63 18.59 19.70 4.85
CA LYS A 63 19.57 18.60 4.88
C LYS A 63 19.74 17.97 3.50
N ASN A 64 18.64 17.62 2.83
CA ASN A 64 18.67 17.03 1.49
C ASN A 64 19.20 18.02 0.44
N HIS A 65 18.85 19.30 0.57
CA HIS A 65 19.36 20.33 -0.34
C HIS A 65 20.87 20.52 -0.21
N LEU A 66 21.39 20.57 1.03
CA LEU A 66 22.82 20.68 1.32
C LEU A 66 23.58 19.43 0.85
N GLN A 67 23.04 18.23 1.09
CA GLN A 67 23.62 16.98 0.61
C GLN A 67 23.68 16.98 -0.93
N GLY A 68 22.58 17.34 -1.60
CA GLY A 68 22.56 17.43 -3.05
C GLY A 68 23.57 18.44 -3.62
N LEU A 69 23.82 19.57 -2.93
CA LEU A 69 24.88 20.50 -3.33
C LEU A 69 26.29 19.91 -3.16
N GLN A 70 26.51 19.13 -2.10
CA GLN A 70 27.78 18.47 -1.83
C GLN A 70 28.08 17.39 -2.88
N ASP A 71 27.12 16.50 -3.14
CA ASP A 71 27.27 15.43 -4.13
C ASP A 71 27.56 16.00 -5.52
N ARG A 72 26.97 17.16 -5.87
CA ARG A 72 27.23 17.85 -7.14
C ARG A 72 28.66 18.37 -7.25
N LYS A 73 29.20 18.91 -6.16
CA LYS A 73 30.61 19.34 -6.11
C LYS A 73 31.54 18.15 -6.25
N GLU A 74 31.23 17.06 -5.56
CA GLU A 74 32.04 15.83 -5.60
C GLU A 74 32.05 15.19 -6.98
N ARG A 75 30.89 15.07 -7.65
CA ARG A 75 30.81 14.57 -9.04
C ARG A 75 31.60 15.45 -10.01
N ARG A 76 31.51 16.77 -9.86
CA ARG A 76 32.28 17.72 -10.68
C ARG A 76 33.79 17.57 -10.45
N TRP A 77 34.23 17.46 -9.19
CA TRP A 77 35.64 17.23 -8.87
C TRP A 77 36.14 15.87 -9.34
N ALA A 78 35.34 14.82 -9.22
CA ALA A 78 35.68 13.49 -9.71
C ALA A 78 35.91 13.51 -11.23
N LEU A 79 35.03 14.16 -12.01
CA LEU A 79 35.20 14.30 -13.45
C LEU A 79 36.46 15.11 -13.80
N GLN A 80 36.74 16.19 -13.07
CA GLN A 80 37.95 17.01 -13.30
C GLN A 80 39.24 16.24 -13.01
N ARG A 81 39.28 15.43 -11.93
CA ARG A 81 40.43 14.58 -11.62
C ARG A 81 40.66 13.52 -12.70
N ARG A 82 39.61 12.80 -13.10
CA ARG A 82 39.70 11.78 -14.16
C ARG A 82 40.15 12.38 -15.49
N ALA A 83 39.68 13.57 -15.83
CA ALA A 83 40.11 14.28 -17.04
C ALA A 83 41.60 14.70 -16.99
N GLN A 84 42.11 15.03 -15.80
CA GLN A 84 43.51 15.39 -15.60
C GLN A 84 44.42 14.15 -15.64
N GLU A 85 44.01 13.05 -15.00
CA GLU A 85 44.71 11.76 -15.02
C GLU A 85 44.83 11.20 -16.44
N ALA A 86 43.79 11.36 -17.25
CA ALA A 86 43.76 10.91 -18.64
C ALA A 86 44.41 11.88 -19.66
N GLN A 87 45.01 12.99 -19.19
CA GLN A 87 45.67 14.01 -20.02
C GLN A 87 44.82 14.50 -21.22
N ILE A 88 43.53 14.72 -20.97
CA ILE A 88 42.56 15.14 -21.99
C ILE A 88 42.82 16.62 -22.38
N SER A 89 42.56 16.98 -23.64
CA SER A 89 42.69 18.36 -24.12
C SER A 89 41.78 19.33 -23.36
N ASN A 90 42.14 20.62 -23.34
CA ASN A 90 41.35 21.64 -22.64
C ASN A 90 39.96 21.82 -23.29
N GLU A 91 39.85 21.70 -24.61
CA GLU A 91 38.57 21.78 -25.33
C GLU A 91 37.64 20.62 -24.96
N GLU A 92 38.15 19.38 -24.95
CA GLU A 92 37.37 18.19 -24.60
C GLU A 92 36.98 18.19 -23.11
N LYS A 93 37.88 18.63 -22.23
CA LYS A 93 37.57 18.81 -20.79
C LYS A 93 36.42 19.79 -20.57
N GLN A 94 36.41 20.91 -21.30
CA GLN A 94 35.31 21.87 -21.23
C GLN A 94 33.99 21.29 -21.75
N GLU A 95 34.04 20.49 -22.81
CA GLU A 95 32.85 19.83 -23.35
C GLU A 95 32.28 18.78 -22.37
N MET A 96 33.14 18.00 -21.72
CA MET A 96 32.73 17.05 -20.68
C MET A 96 32.07 17.76 -19.49
N LEU A 97 32.60 18.91 -19.06
CA LEU A 97 32.00 19.72 -17.99
C LEU A 97 30.64 20.30 -18.39
N ARG A 98 30.51 20.82 -19.62
CA ARG A 98 29.21 21.29 -20.15
C ARG A 98 28.17 20.17 -20.20
N ASN A 99 28.56 18.98 -20.62
CA ASN A 99 27.67 17.82 -20.65
C ASN A 99 27.26 17.36 -19.23
N LEU A 100 28.18 17.39 -18.25
CA LEU A 100 27.84 17.12 -16.85
C LEU A 100 26.85 18.16 -16.30
N GLU A 101 27.09 19.46 -16.56
CA GLU A 101 26.19 20.54 -16.13
C GLU A 101 24.80 20.43 -16.77
N ARG A 102 24.73 20.03 -18.04
CA ARG A 102 23.46 19.76 -18.73
C ARG A 102 22.70 18.62 -18.05
N ARG A 103 23.36 17.47 -17.82
CA ARG A 103 22.75 16.32 -17.12
C ARG A 103 22.32 16.63 -15.70
N GLU A 104 23.12 17.40 -14.96
CA GLU A 104 22.79 17.87 -13.60
C GLU A 104 21.57 18.81 -13.61
N THR A 105 21.46 19.67 -14.62
CA THR A 105 20.32 20.57 -14.79
C THR A 105 19.06 19.80 -15.15
N GLU A 106 19.17 18.82 -16.05
CA GLU A 106 18.08 17.90 -16.40
C GLU A 106 17.64 17.06 -15.20
N TYR A 107 18.60 16.52 -14.43
CA TYR A 107 18.33 15.80 -13.19
C TYR A 107 17.56 16.67 -12.19
N MET A 108 18.01 17.90 -11.93
CA MET A 108 17.28 18.84 -11.07
C MET A 108 15.91 19.25 -11.64
N ARG A 109 15.74 19.23 -12.97
CA ARG A 109 14.44 19.51 -13.61
C ARG A 109 13.49 18.33 -13.42
N LEU A 110 13.98 17.10 -13.57
CA LEU A 110 13.24 15.86 -13.29
C LEU A 110 12.87 15.75 -11.81
N GLN A 111 13.76 16.15 -10.89
CA GLN A 111 13.47 16.20 -9.45
C GLN A 111 12.45 17.28 -9.08
N ARG A 112 12.30 18.33 -9.91
CA ARG A 112 11.29 19.38 -9.74
C ARG A 112 9.94 19.02 -10.35
N HIS A 113 9.88 18.05 -11.25
CA HIS A 113 8.62 17.56 -11.82
C HIS A 113 7.89 16.74 -10.76
N LYS A 114 6.95 17.38 -10.08
CA LYS A 114 6.01 16.66 -9.21
C LYS A 114 5.02 15.94 -10.11
N MET A 115 5.13 14.61 -10.14
CA MET A 115 4.17 13.76 -10.82
C MET A 115 2.75 14.15 -10.38
N GLY A 116 1.89 14.38 -11.36
CA GLY A 116 0.51 14.78 -11.14
C GLY A 116 -0.43 13.98 -12.03
N ILE A 117 -1.74 14.17 -11.83
CA ILE A 117 -2.77 13.51 -12.62
C ILE A 117 -2.67 13.84 -14.12
N ASP A 118 -2.14 15.03 -14.45
CA ASP A 118 -1.98 15.49 -15.83
C ASP A 118 -0.93 14.68 -16.61
N ASP A 119 -0.02 13.98 -15.93
CA ASP A 119 0.98 13.10 -16.56
C ASP A 119 0.36 11.77 -17.04
N PHE A 120 -0.86 11.46 -16.62
CA PHE A 120 -1.54 10.21 -16.95
C PHE A 120 -2.76 10.45 -17.86
N GLU A 121 -2.87 9.63 -18.90
CA GLU A 121 -4.09 9.46 -19.68
C GLU A 121 -4.98 8.45 -18.94
N GLN A 122 -6.12 8.90 -18.41
CA GLN A 122 -7.10 8.03 -17.75
C GLN A 122 -7.94 7.33 -18.82
N LEU A 123 -7.88 6.00 -18.85
CA LEU A 123 -8.61 5.17 -19.79
C LEU A 123 -9.92 4.71 -19.13
N THR A 124 -10.10 3.41 -18.94
CA THR A 124 -11.34 2.80 -18.46
C THR A 124 -11.34 2.60 -16.95
N VAL A 125 -12.51 2.73 -16.32
CA VAL A 125 -12.72 2.28 -14.93
C VAL A 125 -12.72 0.76 -14.90
N ILE A 126 -11.87 0.18 -14.06
CA ILE A 126 -11.71 -1.29 -13.90
C ILE A 126 -12.17 -1.79 -12.54
N GLY A 127 -12.43 -0.89 -11.59
CA GLY A 127 -13.00 -1.24 -10.28
C GLY A 127 -13.61 -0.04 -9.58
N ARG A 128 -14.59 -0.30 -8.71
CA ARG A 128 -15.16 0.71 -7.82
C ARG A 128 -15.08 0.19 -6.39
N GLY A 129 -14.69 1.05 -5.47
CA GLY A 129 -14.59 0.73 -4.05
C GLY A 129 -15.38 1.72 -3.20
N ALA A 130 -15.40 1.44 -1.90
CA ALA A 130 -16.13 2.25 -0.91
C ALA A 130 -15.73 3.74 -0.88
N PHE A 131 -14.50 4.09 -1.27
CA PHE A 131 -13.92 5.43 -1.12
C PHE A 131 -13.44 6.04 -2.43
N GLY A 132 -13.70 5.37 -3.56
CA GLY A 132 -13.09 5.74 -4.82
C GLY A 132 -13.23 4.70 -5.93
N GLU A 133 -12.38 4.82 -6.92
CA GLU A 133 -12.39 3.98 -8.12
C GLU A 133 -10.97 3.63 -8.55
N VAL A 134 -10.83 2.52 -9.25
CA VAL A 134 -9.59 2.08 -9.89
C VAL A 134 -9.77 2.26 -11.39
N ARG A 135 -8.87 3.00 -12.03
CA ARG A 135 -8.85 3.23 -13.47
C ARG A 135 -7.60 2.63 -14.09
N LEU A 136 -7.75 2.05 -15.27
CA LEU A 136 -6.61 1.83 -16.15
C LEU A 136 -6.11 3.19 -16.63
N CYS A 137 -4.81 3.42 -16.57
CA CYS A 137 -4.20 4.64 -17.09
C CYS A 137 -2.92 4.34 -17.87
N ARG A 138 -2.54 5.29 -18.73
CA ARG A 138 -1.30 5.28 -19.47
C ARG A 138 -0.46 6.49 -19.06
N ASP A 139 0.81 6.28 -18.74
CA ASP A 139 1.76 7.39 -18.58
C ASP A 139 2.00 8.03 -19.95
N LYS A 140 1.77 9.34 -20.07
CA LYS A 140 1.90 10.07 -21.35
C LYS A 140 3.35 10.18 -21.82
N ASN A 141 4.32 10.06 -20.92
CA ASN A 141 5.74 10.18 -21.22
C ASN A 141 6.34 8.85 -21.66
N THR A 142 6.02 7.76 -20.96
CA THR A 142 6.61 6.43 -21.21
C THR A 142 5.72 5.55 -22.10
N GLY A 143 4.42 5.81 -22.14
CA GLY A 143 3.43 4.95 -22.79
C GLY A 143 3.06 3.70 -21.99
N GLU A 144 3.65 3.51 -20.80
CA GLU A 144 3.42 2.35 -19.94
C GLU A 144 2.01 2.38 -19.32
N ILE A 145 1.46 1.19 -19.10
CA ILE A 145 0.11 0.98 -18.60
C ILE A 145 0.14 0.66 -17.09
N PHE A 146 -0.74 1.32 -16.35
CA PHE A 146 -0.84 1.20 -14.90
C PHE A 146 -2.30 1.10 -14.44
N ALA A 147 -2.48 0.61 -13.22
CA ALA A 147 -3.73 0.74 -12.48
C ALA A 147 -3.63 1.92 -11.51
N MET A 148 -4.51 2.90 -11.65
CA MET A 148 -4.61 4.08 -10.79
C MET A 148 -5.78 3.95 -9.82
N LYS A 149 -5.49 3.75 -8.52
CA LYS A 149 -6.50 3.83 -7.45
C LYS A 149 -6.65 5.28 -7.03
N LYS A 150 -7.84 5.85 -7.27
CA LYS A 150 -8.21 7.24 -6.97
C LYS A 150 -9.15 7.26 -5.76
N LEU A 151 -8.72 7.87 -4.66
CA LEU A 151 -9.41 7.87 -3.37
C LEU A 151 -9.82 9.28 -2.95
N LYS A 152 -11.08 9.46 -2.54
CA LYS A 152 -11.63 10.80 -2.22
C LYS A 152 -11.31 11.22 -0.77
N LYS A 153 -10.53 12.28 -0.59
CA LYS A 153 -10.09 12.76 0.74
C LYS A 153 -11.23 13.07 1.69
N SER A 154 -12.29 13.72 1.19
CA SER A 154 -13.43 14.11 2.02
C SER A 154 -14.16 12.91 2.63
N GLU A 155 -14.25 11.82 1.86
CA GLU A 155 -14.95 10.60 2.29
C GLU A 155 -14.13 9.78 3.27
N MET A 156 -12.80 9.72 3.08
CA MET A 156 -11.91 9.08 4.03
C MET A 156 -11.91 9.80 5.39
N LEU A 157 -11.93 11.14 5.37
CA LEU A 157 -11.95 11.94 6.60
C LEU A 157 -13.27 11.80 7.35
N SER A 158 -14.41 11.83 6.66
CA SER A 158 -15.72 11.68 7.31
C SER A 158 -15.91 10.31 7.95
N ARG A 159 -15.26 9.27 7.42
CA ARG A 159 -15.35 7.88 7.88
C ARG A 159 -14.18 7.44 8.78
N GLY A 160 -13.21 8.32 9.05
CA GLY A 160 -12.06 8.03 9.92
C GLY A 160 -11.06 7.01 9.36
N GLN A 161 -10.92 6.91 8.03
CA GLN A 161 -10.14 5.87 7.35
C GLN A 161 -8.76 6.36 6.87
N VAL A 162 -8.20 7.38 7.51
CA VAL A 162 -6.90 7.97 7.11
C VAL A 162 -5.75 6.99 7.35
N GLU A 163 -5.74 6.34 8.51
CA GLU A 163 -4.70 5.36 8.88
C GLU A 163 -4.69 4.14 7.95
N HIS A 164 -5.85 3.77 7.43
CA HIS A 164 -6.01 2.65 6.48
C HIS A 164 -5.24 2.88 5.18
N VAL A 165 -5.42 4.06 4.57
CA VAL A 165 -4.70 4.41 3.33
C VAL A 165 -3.20 4.64 3.59
N ARG A 166 -2.84 5.11 4.78
CA ARG A 166 -1.44 5.23 5.18
C ARG A 166 -0.77 3.86 5.32
N SER A 167 -1.47 2.91 5.93
CA SER A 167 -1.01 1.53 6.10
C SER A 167 -0.89 0.82 4.74
N GLU A 168 -1.89 0.97 3.86
CA GLU A 168 -1.85 0.43 2.50
C GLU A 168 -0.61 0.93 1.74
N ARG A 169 -0.40 2.25 1.73
CA ARG A 169 0.78 2.85 1.08
C ARG A 169 2.08 2.34 1.69
N ASN A 170 2.18 2.27 3.02
CA ASN A 170 3.42 1.84 3.68
C ASN A 170 3.77 0.39 3.34
N LEU A 171 2.80 -0.52 3.45
CA LEU A 171 3.00 -1.93 3.10
C LEU A 171 3.46 -2.08 1.66
N LEU A 172 2.79 -1.41 0.72
CA LEU A 172 3.13 -1.45 -0.70
C LEU A 172 4.52 -0.85 -1.05
N VAL A 173 5.07 0.00 -0.17
CA VAL A 173 6.41 0.56 -0.32
C VAL A 173 7.46 -0.33 0.34
N GLU A 174 7.14 -0.93 1.48
CA GLU A 174 8.06 -1.73 2.29
C GLU A 174 8.20 -3.16 1.79
N VAL A 175 7.11 -3.75 1.27
CA VAL A 175 7.06 -5.15 0.85
C VAL A 175 7.27 -5.24 -0.66
N ASP A 176 8.49 -5.58 -1.08
CA ASP A 176 8.78 -5.95 -2.48
C ASP A 176 8.78 -7.47 -2.63
N SER A 177 7.63 -8.03 -2.97
CA SER A 177 7.42 -9.47 -3.12
C SER A 177 6.66 -9.76 -4.40
N ARG A 178 7.01 -10.87 -5.08
CA ARG A 178 6.32 -11.30 -6.31
C ARG A 178 4.84 -11.57 -6.09
N CYS A 179 4.46 -11.89 -4.84
CA CYS A 179 3.11 -12.25 -4.44
C CYS A 179 2.22 -11.03 -4.13
N ILE A 180 2.77 -9.81 -4.14
CA ILE A 180 2.09 -8.57 -3.76
C ILE A 180 2.05 -7.61 -4.95
N VAL A 181 0.96 -6.88 -5.10
CA VAL A 181 0.86 -5.82 -6.13
C VAL A 181 1.91 -4.75 -5.90
N LYS A 182 2.67 -4.41 -6.94
CA LYS A 182 3.71 -3.38 -6.89
C LYS A 182 3.13 -1.96 -6.98
N LEU A 183 3.59 -1.09 -6.08
CA LEU A 183 3.35 0.36 -6.15
C LEU A 183 4.54 1.07 -6.82
N PHE A 184 4.23 1.86 -7.85
CA PHE A 184 5.21 2.68 -8.57
C PHE A 184 5.24 4.11 -8.06
N TYR A 185 4.07 4.73 -7.91
CA TYR A 185 3.96 6.13 -7.50
C TYR A 185 2.78 6.32 -6.56
N SER A 186 2.88 7.30 -5.68
CA SER A 186 1.72 7.86 -5.00
C SER A 186 1.81 9.38 -4.98
N PHE A 187 0.69 10.05 -5.20
CA PHE A 187 0.60 11.50 -5.19
C PHE A 187 -0.79 11.96 -4.79
N GLN A 188 -0.98 13.27 -4.60
CA GLN A 188 -2.24 13.83 -4.14
C GLN A 188 -2.50 15.19 -4.77
N ASP A 189 -3.78 15.53 -4.95
CA ASP A 189 -4.23 16.87 -5.31
C ASP A 189 -5.12 17.45 -4.19
N SER A 190 -5.88 18.51 -4.46
CA SER A 190 -6.76 19.12 -3.45
C SER A 190 -7.93 18.25 -2.99
N GLU A 191 -8.33 17.24 -3.77
CA GLU A 191 -9.55 16.45 -3.57
C GLU A 191 -9.29 14.95 -3.39
N PHE A 192 -8.24 14.42 -4.02
CA PHE A 192 -7.98 13.00 -4.15
C PHE A 192 -6.55 12.61 -3.75
N LEU A 193 -6.42 11.34 -3.38
CA LEU A 193 -5.16 10.61 -3.28
C LEU A 193 -5.09 9.61 -4.45
N TYR A 194 -3.88 9.40 -4.96
CA TYR A 194 -3.62 8.54 -6.11
C TYR A 194 -2.53 7.53 -5.77
N LEU A 195 -2.80 6.25 -6.02
CA LEU A 195 -1.83 5.16 -5.98
C LEU A 195 -1.70 4.60 -7.39
N ILE A 196 -0.49 4.62 -7.96
CA ILE A 196 -0.16 4.07 -9.27
C ILE A 196 0.51 2.73 -9.08
N MET A 197 -0.18 1.68 -9.50
CA MET A 197 0.18 0.29 -9.27
C MET A 197 0.37 -0.43 -10.59
N GLU A 198 1.02 -1.60 -10.56
CA GLU A 198 1.04 -2.49 -11.72
C GLU A 198 -0.38 -2.88 -12.14
N TYR A 199 -0.61 -2.96 -13.45
CA TYR A 199 -1.87 -3.44 -14.00
C TYR A 199 -1.84 -4.96 -14.15
N LEU A 200 -2.83 -5.64 -13.58
CA LEU A 200 -2.96 -7.09 -13.60
C LEU A 200 -4.14 -7.51 -14.49
N PRO A 201 -3.91 -7.83 -15.78
CA PRO A 201 -4.99 -8.03 -16.76
C PRO A 201 -5.80 -9.31 -16.57
N GLY A 202 -5.39 -10.21 -15.66
CA GLY A 202 -6.10 -11.45 -15.36
C GLY A 202 -7.38 -11.25 -14.55
N GLY A 203 -7.61 -10.04 -14.01
CA GLY A 203 -8.75 -9.73 -13.15
C GLY A 203 -8.56 -10.27 -11.73
N ASP A 204 -9.65 -10.66 -11.08
CA ASP A 204 -9.68 -11.17 -9.71
C ASP A 204 -10.26 -12.59 -9.63
N ILE A 205 -9.90 -13.33 -8.57
CA ILE A 205 -10.40 -14.68 -8.31
C ILE A 205 -11.92 -14.69 -8.15
N MET A 206 -12.52 -13.62 -7.63
CA MET A 206 -13.98 -13.49 -7.54
C MET A 206 -14.64 -13.60 -8.93
N THR A 207 -14.11 -12.91 -9.93
CA THR A 207 -14.59 -12.94 -11.31
C THR A 207 -14.39 -14.32 -11.94
N LEU A 208 -13.30 -15.01 -11.61
CA LEU A 208 -13.09 -16.41 -12.01
C LEU A 208 -14.17 -17.32 -11.39
N LEU A 209 -14.46 -17.19 -10.09
CA LEU A 209 -15.50 -17.95 -9.40
C LEU A 209 -16.90 -17.66 -9.96
N MET A 210 -17.18 -16.42 -10.36
CA MET A 210 -18.44 -16.08 -11.01
C MET A 210 -18.62 -16.72 -12.40
N ARG A 211 -17.52 -17.06 -13.09
CA ARG A 211 -17.54 -17.66 -14.43
C ARG A 211 -17.64 -19.18 -14.38
N GLU A 212 -16.87 -19.82 -13.51
CA GLU A 212 -16.73 -21.28 -13.46
C GLU A 212 -17.66 -21.95 -12.43
N ASP A 213 -18.29 -21.17 -11.56
CA ASP A 213 -19.16 -21.58 -10.43
C ASP A 213 -18.43 -22.37 -9.32
N VAL A 214 -17.69 -23.40 -9.70
CA VAL A 214 -16.88 -24.26 -8.82
C VAL A 214 -15.56 -24.55 -9.54
N LEU A 215 -14.45 -24.42 -8.82
CA LEU A 215 -13.12 -24.76 -9.32
C LEU A 215 -12.77 -26.21 -8.99
N SER A 216 -12.00 -26.85 -9.87
CA SER A 216 -11.47 -28.18 -9.59
C SER A 216 -10.45 -28.11 -8.44
N GLU A 217 -10.27 -29.23 -7.74
CA GLU A 217 -9.29 -29.29 -6.65
C GLU A 217 -7.87 -28.96 -7.09
N ASP A 218 -7.50 -29.25 -8.34
CA ASP A 218 -6.18 -28.94 -8.87
C ASP A 218 -5.98 -27.43 -9.04
N ILE A 219 -6.99 -26.73 -9.58
CA ILE A 219 -6.98 -25.28 -9.72
C ILE A 219 -7.03 -24.61 -8.34
N SER A 220 -7.91 -25.07 -7.45
CA SER A 220 -7.99 -24.57 -6.09
C SER A 220 -6.70 -24.78 -5.32
N ARG A 221 -6.05 -25.94 -5.46
CA ARG A 221 -4.78 -26.23 -4.77
C ARG A 221 -3.67 -25.29 -5.18
N PHE A 222 -3.59 -24.96 -6.47
CA PHE A 222 -2.64 -23.99 -6.96
C PHE A 222 -2.88 -22.60 -6.36
N TYR A 223 -4.10 -22.08 -6.44
CA TYR A 223 -4.39 -20.72 -5.94
C TYR A 223 -4.39 -20.60 -4.42
N ILE A 224 -4.81 -21.64 -3.70
CA ILE A 224 -4.67 -21.66 -2.25
C ILE A 224 -3.19 -21.72 -1.86
N ALA A 225 -2.35 -22.48 -2.56
CA ALA A 225 -0.91 -22.49 -2.29
C ALA A 225 -0.26 -21.13 -2.55
N GLU A 226 -0.58 -20.45 -3.66
CA GLU A 226 -0.08 -19.09 -3.90
C GLU A 226 -0.60 -18.09 -2.86
N SER A 227 -1.85 -18.23 -2.44
CA SER A 227 -2.42 -17.41 -1.36
C SER A 227 -1.69 -17.63 -0.04
N VAL A 228 -1.28 -18.86 0.28
CA VAL A 228 -0.45 -19.16 1.47
C VAL A 228 0.87 -18.40 1.41
N LEU A 229 1.56 -18.40 0.25
CA LEU A 229 2.82 -17.66 0.09
C LEU A 229 2.61 -16.14 0.17
N ALA A 230 1.53 -15.62 -0.41
CA ALA A 230 1.21 -14.20 -0.36
C ALA A 230 0.90 -13.72 1.07
N ILE A 231 0.11 -14.49 1.83
CA ILE A 231 -0.24 -14.18 3.22
C ILE A 231 1.00 -14.32 4.13
N ASP A 232 1.80 -15.37 3.96
CA ASP A 232 3.06 -15.53 4.70
C ASP A 232 4.03 -14.36 4.43
N SER A 233 4.12 -13.91 3.17
CA SER A 233 4.97 -12.77 2.80
C SER A 233 4.62 -11.49 3.55
N ILE A 234 3.33 -11.19 3.78
CA ILE A 234 2.93 -10.00 4.57
C ILE A 234 3.10 -10.22 6.08
N HIS A 235 2.86 -11.44 6.56
CA HIS A 235 3.03 -11.80 7.98
C HIS A 235 4.50 -11.70 8.40
N GLN A 236 5.44 -12.11 7.54
CA GLN A 236 6.89 -11.96 7.76
C GLN A 236 7.33 -10.50 7.86
N HIS A 237 6.61 -9.58 7.22
CA HIS A 237 6.83 -8.13 7.33
C HIS A 237 6.01 -7.50 8.46
N ASN A 238 5.50 -8.31 9.39
CA ASN A 238 4.72 -7.88 10.55
C ASN A 238 3.41 -7.16 10.20
N TYR A 239 2.73 -7.53 9.11
CA TYR A 239 1.40 -7.03 8.77
C TYR A 239 0.35 -8.14 8.85
N ILE A 240 -0.85 -7.83 9.36
CA ILE A 240 -2.03 -8.68 9.24
C ILE A 240 -2.94 -8.08 8.17
N HIS A 241 -3.47 -8.89 7.24
CA HIS A 241 -4.31 -8.39 6.15
C HIS A 241 -5.71 -7.97 6.62
N ARG A 242 -6.39 -8.86 7.38
CA ARG A 242 -7.75 -8.71 7.93
C ARG A 242 -8.91 -8.66 6.93
N ASP A 243 -8.64 -8.57 5.63
CA ASP A 243 -9.65 -8.53 4.57
C ASP A 243 -9.30 -9.47 3.41
N ILE A 244 -8.85 -10.68 3.72
CA ILE A 244 -8.57 -11.70 2.70
C ILE A 244 -9.91 -12.19 2.13
N LYS A 245 -10.13 -11.94 0.85
CA LYS A 245 -11.34 -12.31 0.10
C LYS A 245 -11.02 -12.48 -1.39
N PRO A 246 -11.86 -13.19 -2.17
CA PRO A 246 -11.59 -13.46 -3.58
C PRO A 246 -11.41 -12.21 -4.45
N ASP A 247 -12.04 -11.09 -4.10
CA ASP A 247 -11.92 -9.81 -4.81
C ASP A 247 -10.53 -9.19 -4.68
N ASN A 248 -9.81 -9.49 -3.59
CA ASN A 248 -8.50 -8.94 -3.29
C ASN A 248 -7.34 -9.81 -3.83
N LEU A 249 -7.65 -10.99 -4.39
CA LEU A 249 -6.71 -11.91 -5.01
C LEU A 249 -6.73 -11.68 -6.53
N LEU A 250 -5.74 -10.94 -7.03
CA LEU A 250 -5.65 -10.55 -8.44
C LEU A 250 -4.78 -11.51 -9.24
N LEU A 251 -5.02 -11.62 -10.54
CA LEU A 251 -4.28 -12.48 -11.46
C LEU A 251 -3.47 -11.65 -12.46
N ASP A 252 -2.20 -12.00 -12.61
CA ASP A 252 -1.35 -11.43 -13.65
C ASP A 252 -1.69 -11.98 -15.06
N ARG A 253 -0.94 -11.56 -16.07
CA ARG A 253 -1.14 -12.02 -17.46
C ARG A 253 -0.89 -13.52 -17.65
N ASN A 254 -0.07 -14.11 -16.80
CA ASN A 254 0.28 -15.52 -16.86
C ASN A 254 -0.66 -16.39 -16.01
N GLY A 255 -1.48 -15.76 -15.15
CA GLY A 255 -2.45 -16.41 -14.28
C GLY A 255 -1.96 -16.64 -12.85
N HIS A 256 -0.82 -16.06 -12.47
CA HIS A 256 -0.32 -16.12 -11.09
C HIS A 256 -1.00 -15.09 -10.21
N LEU A 257 -1.21 -15.47 -8.94
CA LEU A 257 -1.89 -14.67 -7.95
C LEU A 257 -0.98 -13.59 -7.35
N LYS A 258 -1.54 -12.40 -7.20
CA LYS A 258 -0.99 -11.31 -6.40
C LYS A 258 -2.04 -10.74 -5.46
N LEU A 259 -1.66 -10.51 -4.22
CA LEU A 259 -2.52 -9.92 -3.21
C LEU A 259 -2.59 -8.39 -3.38
N SER A 260 -3.78 -7.85 -3.20
CA SER A 260 -4.10 -6.43 -3.33
C SER A 260 -5.01 -5.93 -2.19
N ASP A 261 -5.24 -4.61 -2.15
CA ASP A 261 -6.12 -3.92 -1.21
C ASP A 261 -5.77 -4.09 0.29
N PHE A 262 -4.65 -3.47 0.66
CA PHE A 262 -4.13 -3.46 2.03
C PHE A 262 -4.77 -2.39 2.92
N GLY A 263 -5.92 -1.82 2.52
CA GLY A 263 -6.58 -0.72 3.23
C GLY A 263 -6.94 -1.09 4.68
N LEU A 264 -7.25 -2.36 4.93
CA LEU A 264 -7.52 -2.87 6.28
C LEU A 264 -6.29 -3.51 6.91
N CYS A 265 -5.07 -3.39 6.37
CA CYS A 265 -3.90 -3.95 7.03
C CYS A 265 -3.57 -3.23 8.33
N LYS A 266 -3.01 -3.98 9.30
CA LYS A 266 -2.48 -3.41 10.54
C LYS A 266 -1.09 -3.97 10.83
N PRO A 267 -0.10 -3.13 11.17
CA PRO A 267 1.17 -3.62 11.67
C PRO A 267 0.96 -4.35 13.01
N LEU A 268 1.66 -5.45 13.21
CA LEU A 268 1.79 -6.14 14.49
C LEU A 268 2.56 -5.22 15.44
N GLU A 269 1.86 -4.34 16.16
CA GLU A 269 2.49 -3.59 17.24
C GLU A 269 3.02 -4.58 18.28
N CYS A 270 4.31 -4.50 18.64
CA CYS A 270 4.96 -5.30 19.69
C CYS A 270 4.35 -5.12 21.11
N LYS A 271 3.17 -4.51 21.23
CA LYS A 271 2.41 -4.32 22.48
C LYS A 271 1.41 -5.43 22.76
N TYR A 272 1.21 -6.40 21.85
CA TYR A 272 0.36 -7.57 22.13
C TYR A 272 0.89 -8.45 23.28
N SER A 273 2.20 -8.37 23.59
CA SER A 273 2.79 -9.04 24.75
C SER A 273 2.37 -8.44 26.11
N LYS A 274 1.85 -7.21 26.15
CA LYS A 274 1.42 -6.56 27.42
C LYS A 274 -0.07 -6.70 27.72
N ILE A 275 -0.93 -6.85 26.71
CA ILE A 275 -2.38 -6.97 26.91
C ILE A 275 -2.79 -8.34 27.49
N LEU A 276 -1.94 -9.38 27.34
CA LEU A 276 -2.16 -10.68 27.97
C LEU A 276 -1.93 -10.68 29.50
N LEU A 277 -1.50 -9.58 30.11
CA LEU A 277 -1.23 -9.49 31.55
C LEU A 277 -2.20 -8.59 32.33
N GLU A 278 -3.15 -7.92 31.68
CA GLU A 278 -4.15 -7.11 32.39
C GLU A 278 -5.54 -7.71 32.18
N ASN A 279 -5.89 -8.62 33.10
CA ASN A 279 -7.24 -9.12 33.32
C ASN A 279 -8.17 -7.97 33.71
N GLU A 280 -8.95 -7.45 32.76
CA GLU A 280 -10.19 -6.74 33.10
C GLU A 280 -11.39 -7.64 32.76
N SER A 281 -11.87 -8.31 33.80
CA SER A 281 -13.14 -9.03 33.85
C SER A 281 -14.31 -8.08 33.58
N PHE A 282 -14.87 -8.16 32.37
CA PHE A 282 -16.18 -7.55 32.05
C PHE A 282 -17.27 -8.63 32.05
N SER A 283 -18.18 -8.53 33.02
CA SER A 283 -19.38 -9.36 33.12
C SER A 283 -20.33 -9.13 31.94
N ILE A 284 -20.64 -10.20 31.21
CA ILE A 284 -21.71 -10.22 30.20
C ILE A 284 -23.01 -10.61 30.91
N GLN A 285 -24.00 -9.71 30.87
CA GLN A 285 -25.37 -10.01 31.28
C GLN A 285 -26.06 -10.84 30.17
N GLU A 286 -26.66 -11.96 30.56
CA GLU A 286 -27.49 -12.80 29.68
C GLU A 286 -28.77 -12.08 29.23
N PRO A 287 -29.25 -12.26 27.99
CA PRO A 287 -30.62 -11.93 27.63
C PRO A 287 -31.59 -13.07 27.93
N GLU A 288 -32.74 -12.70 28.49
CA GLU A 288 -33.82 -13.57 28.96
C GLU A 288 -34.50 -14.43 27.90
N LYS A 289 -35.09 -15.53 28.39
CA LYS A 289 -35.88 -16.55 27.69
C LYS A 289 -37.19 -15.98 27.13
N ILE A 290 -37.45 -16.19 25.84
CA ILE A 290 -38.80 -16.20 25.28
C ILE A 290 -39.12 -17.64 24.82
N LYS A 291 -40.27 -18.15 25.26
CA LYS A 291 -40.81 -19.48 24.95
C LYS A 291 -41.80 -19.42 23.76
N SER A 292 -42.07 -20.62 23.22
CA SER A 292 -43.07 -21.04 22.23
C SER A 292 -42.61 -20.96 20.77
N GLU A 293 -42.87 -21.91 19.88
CA GLU A 293 -43.50 -23.24 19.94
C GLU A 293 -43.06 -23.99 18.66
N GLY A 294 -43.08 -25.32 18.69
CA GLY A 294 -42.47 -26.16 17.67
C GLY A 294 -43.17 -26.17 16.31
N HIS A 295 -42.36 -26.22 15.26
CA HIS A 295 -42.59 -27.14 14.15
C HIS A 295 -41.22 -27.65 13.67
N ALA A 296 -40.94 -28.91 13.97
CA ALA A 296 -39.92 -29.66 13.27
C ALA A 296 -40.45 -30.00 11.89
N ASP A 297 -39.71 -29.67 10.83
CA ASP A 297 -39.41 -30.66 9.81
C ASP A 297 -38.23 -30.27 8.91
N LYS A 298 -37.59 -31.33 8.42
CA LYS A 298 -36.29 -31.43 7.75
C LYS A 298 -36.20 -30.63 6.45
N ALA A 299 -35.08 -29.95 6.26
CA ALA A 299 -34.37 -29.92 4.97
C ALA A 299 -32.89 -29.63 5.23
N ALA A 300 -32.02 -30.51 4.74
CA ALA A 300 -30.60 -30.27 4.63
C ALA A 300 -30.37 -28.98 3.81
N CYS A 301 -29.38 -28.17 4.20
CA CYS A 301 -29.07 -26.93 3.49
C CYS A 301 -28.30 -27.27 2.20
N VAL A 302 -29.04 -27.70 1.19
CA VAL A 302 -28.64 -27.58 -0.21
C VAL A 302 -29.26 -26.26 -0.66
N MET A 303 -28.44 -25.26 -0.98
CA MET A 303 -28.94 -24.03 -1.58
C MET A 303 -29.47 -24.35 -2.99
N PRO A 304 -30.76 -24.16 -3.30
CA PRO A 304 -31.29 -24.37 -4.64
C PRO A 304 -30.56 -23.51 -5.67
N LYS A 305 -30.41 -23.97 -6.92
CA LYS A 305 -29.70 -23.26 -8.00
C LYS A 305 -30.15 -21.80 -8.17
N GLU A 306 -31.42 -21.51 -7.90
CA GLU A 306 -32.00 -20.16 -7.95
C GLU A 306 -31.43 -19.24 -6.85
N GLN A 307 -31.18 -19.76 -5.65
CA GLN A 307 -30.54 -19.00 -4.56
C GLN A 307 -29.04 -18.80 -4.81
N LEU A 308 -28.36 -19.71 -5.49
CA LEU A 308 -26.97 -19.52 -5.93
C LEU A 308 -26.86 -18.36 -6.92
N GLN A 309 -27.79 -18.25 -7.88
CA GLN A 309 -27.85 -17.13 -8.82
C GLN A 309 -28.19 -15.80 -8.12
N GLN A 310 -29.16 -15.81 -7.19
CA GLN A 310 -29.49 -14.65 -6.37
C GLN A 310 -28.31 -14.19 -5.53
N TRP A 311 -27.57 -15.14 -4.94
CA TRP A 311 -26.38 -14.87 -4.17
C TRP A 311 -25.28 -14.25 -5.03
N LYS A 312 -25.00 -14.77 -6.23
CA LYS A 312 -24.04 -14.15 -7.17
C LYS A 312 -24.42 -12.70 -7.51
N HIS A 313 -25.71 -12.44 -7.72
CA HIS A 313 -26.21 -11.09 -7.99
C HIS A 313 -26.01 -10.16 -6.77
N ASN A 314 -26.44 -10.58 -5.59
CA ASN A 314 -26.30 -9.81 -4.34
C ASN A 314 -24.83 -9.55 -3.99
N ARG A 315 -23.96 -10.51 -4.30
CA ARG A 315 -22.53 -10.43 -3.99
C ARG A 315 -21.79 -9.38 -4.81
N ARG A 316 -22.22 -9.12 -6.06
CA ARG A 316 -21.73 -7.98 -6.84
C ARG A 316 -22.04 -6.65 -6.15
N VAL A 317 -23.25 -6.51 -5.62
CA VAL A 317 -23.64 -5.30 -4.88
C VAL A 317 -22.86 -5.16 -3.57
N LEU A 318 -22.56 -6.27 -2.89
CA LEU A 318 -21.80 -6.29 -1.64
C LEU A 318 -20.31 -5.96 -1.83
N ALA A 319 -19.69 -6.34 -2.94
CA ALA A 319 -18.31 -5.93 -3.29
C ALA A 319 -18.15 -4.40 -3.32
N TYR A 320 -19.21 -3.67 -3.72
CA TYR A 320 -19.25 -2.20 -3.75
C TYR A 320 -19.69 -1.54 -2.43
N SER A 321 -20.09 -2.33 -1.43
CA SER A 321 -20.62 -1.83 -0.16
C SER A 321 -19.50 -1.52 0.86
N THR A 322 -19.69 -0.47 1.64
CA THR A 322 -18.73 -0.07 2.69
C THR A 322 -18.69 -1.01 3.90
N VAL A 323 -19.64 -1.94 3.99
CA VAL A 323 -19.72 -2.92 5.10
C VAL A 323 -18.85 -4.15 4.82
N GLY A 324 -18.38 -4.31 3.57
CA GLY A 324 -17.63 -5.50 3.14
C GLY A 324 -18.48 -6.77 3.15
N THR A 325 -17.90 -7.85 2.63
CA THR A 325 -18.51 -9.19 2.62
C THR A 325 -18.02 -9.92 3.88
N LEU A 326 -18.86 -9.96 4.93
CA LEU A 326 -18.51 -10.52 6.24
C LEU A 326 -18.18 -12.02 6.22
N ASP A 327 -18.46 -12.69 5.10
CA ASP A 327 -18.40 -14.13 4.92
C ASP A 327 -17.02 -14.76 5.15
N TYR A 328 -15.94 -13.99 5.03
CA TYR A 328 -14.55 -14.44 5.25
C TYR A 328 -13.99 -14.04 6.61
N MET A 329 -14.74 -13.26 7.39
CA MET A 329 -14.24 -12.71 8.64
C MET A 329 -14.17 -13.78 9.72
N ALA A 330 -13.05 -13.85 10.42
CA ALA A 330 -12.87 -14.79 11.53
C ALA A 330 -13.75 -14.42 12.75
N PRO A 331 -14.23 -15.40 13.54
CA PRO A 331 -15.11 -15.14 14.67
C PRO A 331 -14.45 -14.26 15.75
N GLU A 332 -13.15 -14.39 15.99
CA GLU A 332 -12.40 -13.57 16.94
C GLU A 332 -12.32 -12.09 16.54
N VAL A 333 -12.31 -11.79 15.23
CA VAL A 333 -12.36 -10.43 14.69
C VAL A 333 -13.72 -9.81 14.96
N LEU A 334 -14.81 -10.56 14.73
CA LEU A 334 -16.19 -10.13 15.03
C LEU A 334 -16.42 -9.91 16.53
N LEU A 335 -15.86 -10.77 17.37
CA LEU A 335 -16.01 -10.72 18.82
C LEU A 335 -15.10 -9.68 19.49
N LYS A 336 -14.17 -9.06 18.75
CA LYS A 336 -13.20 -8.06 19.26
C LYS A 336 -12.38 -8.55 20.46
N LYS A 337 -12.15 -9.87 20.57
CA LYS A 337 -11.45 -10.50 21.72
C LYS A 337 -9.92 -10.40 21.65
N GLY A 338 -9.40 -9.53 20.79
CA GLY A 338 -8.02 -9.61 20.31
C GLY A 338 -7.90 -10.69 19.23
N TYR A 339 -7.05 -10.44 18.24
CA TYR A 339 -6.76 -11.33 17.14
C TYR A 339 -5.33 -11.07 16.66
N GLY A 340 -4.69 -12.09 16.12
CA GLY A 340 -3.38 -12.04 15.47
C GLY A 340 -3.44 -12.42 13.99
N ILE A 341 -2.32 -12.92 13.48
CA ILE A 341 -2.13 -13.33 12.08
C ILE A 341 -3.06 -14.49 11.67
N GLU A 342 -3.51 -15.28 12.64
CA GLU A 342 -4.35 -16.46 12.43
C GLU A 342 -5.71 -16.16 11.79
N CYS A 343 -6.19 -14.91 11.87
CA CYS A 343 -7.48 -14.55 11.26
C CYS A 343 -7.45 -14.66 9.74
N ASP A 344 -6.30 -14.40 9.11
CA ASP A 344 -6.14 -14.50 7.66
C ASP A 344 -6.21 -15.95 7.19
N TRP A 345 -5.76 -16.91 8.02
CA TRP A 345 -5.88 -18.35 7.73
C TRP A 345 -7.34 -18.85 7.78
N TRP A 346 -8.17 -18.27 8.65
CA TRP A 346 -9.61 -18.54 8.63
C TRP A 346 -10.23 -18.07 7.31
N SER A 347 -9.91 -16.84 6.90
CA SER A 347 -10.39 -16.28 5.63
C SER A 347 -9.97 -17.15 4.44
N LEU A 348 -8.73 -17.65 4.43
CA LEU A 348 -8.26 -18.59 3.41
C LEU A 348 -9.07 -19.90 3.40
N GLY A 349 -9.41 -20.45 4.57
CA GLY A 349 -10.28 -21.62 4.68
C GLY A 349 -11.69 -21.38 4.12
N ALA A 350 -12.24 -20.18 4.33
CA ALA A 350 -13.53 -19.79 3.77
C ALA A 350 -13.47 -19.63 2.24
N ILE A 351 -12.38 -19.09 1.70
CA ILE A 351 -12.13 -19.01 0.26
C ILE A 351 -11.98 -20.40 -0.35
N MET A 352 -11.20 -21.29 0.28
CA MET A 352 -11.03 -22.67 -0.18
C MET A 352 -12.37 -23.41 -0.23
N TYR A 353 -13.20 -23.25 0.81
CA TYR A 353 -14.56 -23.79 0.81
C TYR A 353 -15.38 -23.24 -0.36
N GLU A 354 -15.35 -21.92 -0.58
CA GLU A 354 -16.08 -21.32 -1.70
C GLU A 354 -15.59 -21.84 -3.06
N MET A 355 -14.27 -21.94 -3.27
CA MET A 355 -13.73 -22.43 -4.54
C MET A 355 -14.24 -23.83 -4.88
N LEU A 356 -14.37 -24.70 -3.87
CA LEU A 356 -14.72 -26.10 -4.05
C LEU A 356 -16.22 -26.39 -3.98
N ILE A 357 -16.99 -25.54 -3.30
CA ILE A 357 -18.44 -25.74 -3.06
C ILE A 357 -19.30 -24.76 -3.87
N GLY A 358 -18.74 -23.61 -4.26
CA GLY A 358 -19.38 -22.55 -5.06
C GLY A 358 -20.02 -21.42 -4.24
N TYR A 359 -20.01 -21.51 -2.92
CA TYR A 359 -20.47 -20.44 -2.01
C TYR A 359 -19.73 -20.49 -0.67
N PRO A 360 -19.56 -19.35 0.04
CA PRO A 360 -18.91 -19.30 1.35
C PRO A 360 -19.65 -20.11 2.42
N PRO A 361 -18.94 -20.65 3.42
CA PRO A 361 -19.51 -21.57 4.40
C PRO A 361 -20.62 -20.95 5.28
N PHE A 362 -20.64 -19.63 5.43
CA PHE A 362 -21.56 -18.92 6.34
C PHE A 362 -22.52 -17.95 5.62
N CYS A 363 -22.61 -18.03 4.29
CA CYS A 363 -23.39 -17.06 3.51
C CYS A 363 -24.88 -17.06 3.88
N SER A 364 -25.46 -15.86 3.90
CA SER A 364 -26.87 -15.60 4.19
C SER A 364 -27.32 -14.31 3.51
N ASP A 365 -28.62 -14.13 3.35
CA ASP A 365 -29.18 -12.90 2.76
C ASP A 365 -29.00 -11.66 3.64
N ASP A 366 -28.92 -11.86 4.97
CA ASP A 366 -28.76 -10.80 5.95
C ASP A 366 -27.38 -10.85 6.63
N PRO A 367 -26.63 -9.74 6.68
CA PRO A 367 -25.31 -9.68 7.33
C PRO A 367 -25.32 -10.09 8.81
N ARG A 368 -26.40 -9.82 9.57
CA ARG A 368 -26.48 -10.23 10.99
C ARG A 368 -26.66 -11.74 11.10
N SER A 369 -27.40 -12.35 10.18
CA SER A 369 -27.49 -13.80 10.06
C SER A 369 -26.13 -14.44 9.76
N THR A 370 -25.37 -13.87 8.81
CA THR A 370 -23.99 -14.29 8.51
C THR A 370 -23.10 -14.19 9.77
N CYS A 371 -23.09 -13.05 10.48
CA CYS A 371 -22.36 -12.92 11.75
C CYS A 371 -22.76 -13.99 12.77
N ARG A 372 -24.07 -14.27 12.91
CA ARG A 372 -24.57 -15.28 13.85
C ARG A 372 -24.09 -16.69 13.47
N LYS A 373 -24.06 -17.02 12.18
CA LYS A 373 -23.51 -18.29 11.68
C LYS A 373 -22.01 -18.40 11.95
N ILE A 374 -21.24 -17.34 11.72
CA ILE A 374 -19.79 -17.30 11.99
C ILE A 374 -19.51 -17.47 13.48
N ILE A 375 -20.19 -16.71 14.35
CA ILE A 375 -20.01 -16.82 15.81
C ILE A 375 -20.39 -18.22 16.31
N ASN A 376 -21.40 -18.86 15.71
CA ASN A 376 -21.84 -20.22 16.04
C ASN A 376 -21.31 -21.27 15.05
N TRP A 377 -20.12 -21.05 14.47
CA TRP A 377 -19.60 -21.88 13.37
C TRP A 377 -19.64 -23.38 13.67
N ARG A 378 -19.39 -23.80 14.92
CA ARG A 378 -19.46 -25.22 15.34
C ARG A 378 -20.80 -25.91 15.03
N LYS A 379 -21.90 -25.15 15.02
CA LYS A 379 -23.25 -25.66 14.70
C LYS A 379 -23.63 -25.40 13.24
N SER A 380 -23.12 -24.31 12.68
CA SER A 380 -23.51 -23.81 11.35
C SER A 380 -22.66 -24.37 10.21
N PHE A 381 -21.38 -24.66 10.45
CA PHE A 381 -20.45 -25.18 9.47
C PHE A 381 -20.77 -26.64 9.12
N LYS A 382 -21.14 -26.88 7.86
CA LYS A 382 -21.47 -28.21 7.34
C LYS A 382 -21.07 -28.28 5.87
N PHE A 383 -20.58 -29.44 5.43
CA PHE A 383 -20.39 -29.73 4.01
C PHE A 383 -21.70 -30.23 3.41
N PRO A 384 -22.07 -29.77 2.20
CA PRO A 384 -23.20 -30.35 1.47
C PRO A 384 -22.87 -31.76 0.96
N GLU A 385 -23.89 -32.52 0.56
CA GLU A 385 -23.71 -33.87 -0.02
C GLU A 385 -23.05 -33.84 -1.40
N GLU A 386 -23.26 -32.74 -2.14
CA GLU A 386 -22.62 -32.43 -3.42
C GLU A 386 -22.15 -30.96 -3.41
N PRO A 387 -20.99 -30.64 -4.02
CA PRO A 387 -20.08 -31.52 -4.77
C PRO A 387 -19.20 -32.40 -3.85
N LYS A 388 -18.78 -33.56 -4.37
CA LYS A 388 -17.86 -34.47 -3.66
C LYS A 388 -16.42 -34.00 -3.80
N ILE A 389 -15.89 -33.47 -2.71
CA ILE A 389 -14.47 -33.13 -2.56
C ILE A 389 -13.70 -34.27 -1.88
N SER A 390 -12.37 -34.25 -1.96
CA SER A 390 -11.47 -35.20 -1.30
C SER A 390 -11.55 -35.07 0.23
N ASP A 391 -11.17 -36.14 0.92
CA ASP A 391 -11.13 -36.12 2.39
C ASP A 391 -10.01 -35.20 2.88
N GLU A 392 -8.90 -35.12 2.14
CA GLU A 392 -7.81 -34.18 2.40
C GLU A 392 -8.27 -32.72 2.25
N ALA A 393 -9.10 -32.39 1.25
CA ALA A 393 -9.66 -31.05 1.12
C ALA A 393 -10.59 -30.70 2.29
N ARG A 394 -11.46 -31.64 2.70
CA ARG A 394 -12.34 -31.45 3.87
C ARG A 394 -11.55 -31.25 5.15
N ASP A 395 -10.48 -32.02 5.33
CA ASP A 395 -9.63 -31.96 6.50
C ASP A 395 -8.94 -30.60 6.61
N LEU A 396 -8.30 -30.13 5.52
CA LEU A 396 -7.67 -28.82 5.48
C LEU A 396 -8.65 -27.69 5.83
N ILE A 397 -9.84 -27.69 5.22
CA ILE A 397 -10.85 -26.66 5.50
C ILE A 397 -11.28 -26.70 6.98
N ARG A 398 -11.48 -27.88 7.57
CA ARG A 398 -11.83 -28.00 9.00
C ARG A 398 -10.74 -27.47 9.92
N LEU A 399 -9.49 -27.71 9.57
CA LEU A 399 -8.32 -27.27 10.34
C LEU A 399 -8.01 -25.78 10.18
N LEU A 400 -8.52 -25.12 9.12
CA LEU A 400 -8.50 -23.67 8.95
C LEU A 400 -9.73 -23.00 9.60
N LEU A 401 -10.91 -23.61 9.47
CA LEU A 401 -12.18 -23.13 10.02
C LEU A 401 -12.45 -23.71 11.42
N CYS A 402 -11.51 -23.50 12.34
CA CYS A 402 -11.65 -23.88 13.74
C CYS A 402 -11.23 -22.76 14.71
N ASP A 403 -11.21 -23.08 16.01
CA ASP A 403 -10.71 -22.16 17.04
C ASP A 403 -9.23 -21.84 16.81
N VAL A 404 -8.84 -20.63 17.20
CA VAL A 404 -7.49 -20.06 17.03
C VAL A 404 -6.39 -21.00 17.55
N ASP A 405 -6.57 -21.56 18.75
CA ASP A 405 -5.54 -22.36 19.43
C ASP A 405 -5.17 -23.66 18.67
N THR A 406 -6.12 -24.18 17.89
CA THR A 406 -5.97 -25.43 17.12
C THR A 406 -5.85 -25.18 15.62
N ARG A 407 -5.95 -23.93 15.17
CA ARG A 407 -5.95 -23.58 13.75
C ARG A 407 -4.58 -23.81 13.14
N LEU A 408 -4.56 -24.38 11.93
CA LEU A 408 -3.33 -24.45 11.15
C LEU A 408 -2.80 -23.05 10.86
N GLY A 409 -1.47 -22.89 10.96
CA GLY A 409 -0.79 -21.62 10.76
C GLY A 409 -0.54 -20.86 12.06
N THR A 410 -1.19 -21.22 13.17
CA THR A 410 -0.96 -20.58 14.49
C THR A 410 0.47 -20.79 14.99
N ARG A 411 1.09 -21.95 14.71
CA ARG A 411 2.52 -22.19 15.05
C ARG A 411 3.47 -21.94 13.89
N GLY A 412 2.98 -21.33 12.81
CA GLY A 412 3.76 -20.99 11.62
C GLY A 412 3.19 -21.61 10.34
N VAL A 413 3.53 -20.99 9.21
CA VAL A 413 3.04 -21.37 7.87
C VAL A 413 3.40 -22.81 7.47
N GLU A 414 4.50 -23.35 7.99
CA GLU A 414 4.99 -24.69 7.65
C GLU A 414 3.98 -25.79 8.00
N GLU A 415 3.11 -25.56 9.01
CA GLU A 415 2.02 -26.49 9.32
C GLU A 415 1.01 -26.60 8.18
N ILE A 416 0.71 -25.47 7.53
CA ILE A 416 -0.19 -25.42 6.38
C ILE A 416 0.51 -26.09 5.19
N LYS A 417 1.78 -25.74 4.93
CA LYS A 417 2.54 -26.29 3.79
C LYS A 417 2.74 -27.81 3.87
N ALA A 418 2.85 -28.35 5.08
CA ALA A 418 3.01 -29.78 5.33
C ALA A 418 1.71 -30.59 5.21
N HIS A 419 0.55 -29.94 5.08
CA HIS A 419 -0.73 -30.64 5.01
C HIS A 419 -0.81 -31.56 3.77
N PRO A 420 -1.30 -32.82 3.88
CA PRO A 420 -1.30 -33.79 2.78
C PRO A 420 -1.96 -33.32 1.49
N TRP A 421 -2.94 -32.41 1.59
CA TRP A 421 -3.62 -31.82 0.42
C TRP A 421 -2.66 -31.07 -0.52
N PHE A 422 -1.50 -30.59 -0.03
CA PHE A 422 -0.47 -29.91 -0.83
C PHE A 422 0.67 -30.81 -1.29
N ARG A 423 0.56 -32.15 -1.19
CA ARG A 423 1.65 -33.10 -1.50
C ARG A 423 2.32 -32.90 -2.87
N CYS A 424 1.59 -32.41 -3.87
CA CYS A 424 2.11 -32.18 -5.22
C CYS A 424 2.63 -30.76 -5.48
N ILE A 425 2.63 -29.88 -4.47
CA ILE A 425 3.05 -28.49 -4.61
C ILE A 425 4.56 -28.36 -4.36
N GLN A 426 5.25 -27.70 -5.29
CA GLN A 426 6.64 -27.30 -5.14
C GLN A 426 6.68 -25.83 -4.72
N TRP A 427 6.69 -25.59 -3.40
CA TRP A 427 6.55 -24.24 -2.83
C TRP A 427 7.57 -23.22 -3.35
N ASP A 428 8.85 -23.60 -3.48
CA ASP A 428 9.92 -22.69 -3.89
C ASP A 428 9.84 -22.29 -5.38
N MET A 429 9.19 -23.11 -6.20
CA MET A 429 9.10 -22.94 -7.65
C MET A 429 7.70 -22.54 -8.10
N LEU A 430 6.76 -22.32 -7.18
CA LEU A 430 5.33 -22.18 -7.50
C LEU A 430 5.05 -21.03 -8.49
N TYR A 431 5.75 -19.90 -8.32
CA TYR A 431 5.66 -18.73 -9.21
C TYR A 431 6.50 -18.85 -10.49
N GLU A 432 7.27 -19.92 -10.66
CA GLU A 432 8.05 -20.23 -11.86
C GLU A 432 7.38 -21.31 -12.72
N MET A 433 6.44 -22.05 -12.13
CA MET A 433 5.61 -23.05 -12.81
C MET A 433 4.53 -22.37 -13.67
N GLU A 434 3.96 -23.11 -14.62
CA GLU A 434 2.78 -22.63 -15.35
C GLU A 434 1.55 -22.59 -14.42
N ALA A 435 0.82 -21.48 -14.42
CA ALA A 435 -0.36 -21.31 -13.60
C ALA A 435 -1.48 -22.29 -13.98
N ALA A 436 -2.24 -22.74 -12.97
CA ALA A 436 -3.33 -23.71 -13.19
C ALA A 436 -4.46 -23.18 -14.08
N TYR A 437 -4.66 -21.87 -14.12
CA TYR A 437 -5.57 -21.22 -15.04
C TYR A 437 -4.87 -20.00 -15.66
N LYS A 438 -4.84 -19.97 -16.99
CA LYS A 438 -4.26 -18.86 -17.75
C LYS A 438 -5.39 -17.97 -18.27
N PRO A 439 -5.51 -16.72 -17.79
CA PRO A 439 -6.53 -15.82 -18.28
C PRO A 439 -6.28 -15.52 -19.76
N THR A 440 -7.36 -15.47 -20.53
CA THR A 440 -7.27 -14.91 -21.88
C THR A 440 -6.95 -13.42 -21.75
N VAL A 441 -6.01 -12.90 -22.53
CA VAL A 441 -5.64 -11.46 -22.55
C VAL A 441 -5.26 -11.09 -23.98
N ASN A 442 -6.09 -10.28 -24.64
CA ASN A 442 -6.05 -9.92 -26.06
C ASN A 442 -5.26 -8.63 -26.34
N GLY A 443 -4.53 -8.10 -25.36
CA GLY A 443 -3.71 -6.90 -25.52
C GLY A 443 -3.35 -6.25 -24.18
N GLU A 444 -2.53 -5.20 -24.22
CA GLU A 444 -2.06 -4.49 -23.01
C GLU A 444 -3.15 -3.66 -22.32
N LEU A 445 -4.20 -3.30 -23.05
CA LEU A 445 -5.35 -2.53 -22.54
C LEU A 445 -6.59 -3.40 -22.32
N ASP A 446 -6.44 -4.72 -22.38
CA ASP A 446 -7.58 -5.61 -22.38
C ASP A 446 -8.22 -5.72 -20.99
N THR A 447 -9.43 -5.19 -20.87
CA THR A 447 -10.21 -5.16 -19.64
C THR A 447 -11.35 -6.18 -19.60
N HIS A 448 -11.40 -7.18 -20.48
CA HIS A 448 -12.53 -8.14 -20.48
C HIS A 448 -12.59 -9.04 -19.23
N ASN A 449 -11.49 -9.18 -18.50
CA ASN A 449 -11.46 -9.87 -17.20
C ASN A 449 -11.99 -9.01 -16.04
N PHE A 450 -12.38 -7.77 -16.31
CA PHE A 450 -12.97 -6.85 -15.34
C PHE A 450 -14.45 -6.62 -15.62
N GLU A 451 -15.18 -6.21 -14.59
CA GLU A 451 -16.53 -5.74 -14.76
C GLU A 451 -16.56 -4.45 -15.58
N LYS A 452 -17.52 -4.34 -16.50
CA LYS A 452 -17.72 -3.12 -17.28
C LYS A 452 -18.53 -2.15 -16.45
N PHE A 453 -17.90 -1.05 -16.06
CA PHE A 453 -18.59 0.06 -15.41
C PHE A 453 -19.04 1.05 -16.47
N ASP A 454 -20.31 1.45 -16.42
CA ASP A 454 -20.75 2.63 -17.14
C ASP A 454 -19.92 3.82 -16.64
N ASP A 455 -19.31 4.54 -17.58
CA ASP A 455 -18.69 5.81 -17.28
C ASP A 455 -19.83 6.74 -16.90
N VAL A 456 -20.04 6.90 -15.59
CA VAL A 456 -21.04 7.84 -15.08
C VAL A 456 -20.50 9.20 -15.47
N GLY A 457 -20.95 9.65 -16.64
CA GLY A 457 -20.51 10.86 -17.30
C GLY A 457 -20.73 12.05 -16.39
N GLY A 458 -19.71 12.36 -15.59
CA GLY A 458 -19.43 13.73 -15.27
C GLY A 458 -19.06 14.37 -16.59
N SER A 459 -19.93 15.26 -17.10
CA SER A 459 -19.54 16.30 -18.06
C SER A 459 -18.10 16.72 -17.76
N PRO A 460 -17.20 16.85 -18.76
CA PRO A 460 -15.86 17.37 -18.51
C PRO A 460 -16.05 18.70 -17.81
N SER A 461 -15.86 18.70 -16.48
CA SER A 461 -16.01 19.88 -15.67
C SER A 461 -15.12 20.91 -16.35
N ALA A 462 -15.74 22.03 -16.76
CA ALA A 462 -15.11 23.07 -17.55
C ALA A 462 -13.67 23.25 -17.06
N LEU A 463 -12.71 23.02 -17.96
CA LEU A 463 -11.27 23.13 -17.74
C LEU A 463 -11.01 24.08 -16.57
N PRO A 464 -10.50 23.60 -15.43
CA PRO A 464 -10.16 24.53 -14.38
C PRO A 464 -9.06 25.40 -14.98
N ARG A 465 -9.35 26.69 -15.19
CA ARG A 465 -8.35 27.73 -15.44
C ARG A 465 -7.48 27.80 -14.19
N VAL A 466 -6.55 26.86 -14.04
CA VAL A 466 -5.57 26.89 -12.97
C VAL A 466 -4.42 27.76 -13.45
N GLY A 467 -4.47 29.02 -13.04
CA GLY A 467 -3.33 29.91 -13.13
C GLY A 467 -2.14 29.41 -12.27
N PRO A 468 -0.95 30.00 -12.47
CA PRO A 468 0.29 29.46 -11.94
C PRO A 468 0.35 29.56 -10.41
N TRP A 469 0.54 28.42 -9.74
CA TRP A 469 1.25 28.25 -8.47
C TRP A 469 0.91 29.22 -7.32
N ARG A 470 -0.11 28.87 -6.53
CA ARG A 470 -0.13 28.90 -5.06
C ARG A 470 -1.52 28.49 -4.57
N LYS A 471 -1.71 27.23 -4.21
CA LYS A 471 -2.76 26.86 -3.26
C LYS A 471 -2.04 26.31 -2.02
N MET A 472 -2.19 27.04 -0.92
CA MET A 472 -1.74 26.60 0.40
C MET A 472 -2.29 25.19 0.67
N LEU A 473 -1.54 24.36 1.41
CA LEU A 473 -2.06 23.13 1.99
C LEU A 473 -3.43 23.44 2.61
N THR A 474 -4.46 22.80 2.09
CA THR A 474 -5.78 22.87 2.72
C THR A 474 -5.68 22.20 4.10
N SER A 475 -6.54 22.56 5.05
CA SER A 475 -6.52 21.92 6.38
C SER A 475 -6.65 20.38 6.32
N LYS A 476 -7.22 19.86 5.22
CA LYS A 476 -7.37 18.44 4.90
C LYS A 476 -6.04 17.76 4.52
N ASP A 477 -5.11 18.49 3.91
CA ASP A 477 -3.82 17.96 3.45
C ASP A 477 -2.84 17.67 4.60
N ALA A 478 -3.07 18.28 5.77
CA ALA A 478 -2.28 18.02 6.97
C ALA A 478 -2.33 16.56 7.42
N ASN A 479 -3.44 15.86 7.13
CA ASN A 479 -3.62 14.44 7.48
C ASN A 479 -2.95 13.48 6.49
N PHE A 480 -2.45 13.99 5.35
CA PHE A 480 -1.85 13.19 4.28
C PHE A 480 -0.41 13.62 3.96
N ILE A 481 0.27 14.22 4.94
CA ILE A 481 1.68 14.58 4.83
C ILE A 481 2.51 13.30 4.62
N GLY A 482 3.44 13.35 3.65
CA GLY A 482 4.26 12.19 3.28
C GLY A 482 3.57 11.19 2.36
N PHE A 483 2.34 11.45 1.89
CA PHE A 483 1.66 10.56 0.93
C PHE A 483 2.40 10.39 -0.39
N THR A 484 3.21 11.37 -0.81
CA THR A 484 3.90 11.32 -2.09
C THR A 484 5.09 10.36 -2.05
N TYR A 485 5.09 9.35 -2.94
CA TYR A 485 6.17 8.38 -3.13
C TYR A 485 6.48 8.21 -4.61
N LYS A 486 7.75 7.92 -4.92
CA LYS A 486 8.23 7.58 -6.25
C LYS A 486 9.21 6.42 -6.14
N ASN A 487 8.87 5.29 -6.74
CA ASN A 487 9.74 4.12 -6.75
C ASN A 487 11.01 4.40 -7.57
N SER A 488 12.18 4.17 -6.97
CA SER A 488 13.49 4.43 -7.57
C SER A 488 13.81 3.49 -8.73
N ASP A 489 13.24 2.29 -8.78
CA ASP A 489 13.57 1.31 -9.83
C ASP A 489 12.99 1.66 -11.19
N VAL A 490 11.92 2.47 -11.25
CA VAL A 490 11.39 2.98 -12.52
C VAL A 490 12.37 3.95 -13.20
N ILE A 491 13.30 4.54 -12.45
CA ILE A 491 14.36 5.38 -13.02
C ILE A 491 15.38 4.52 -13.79
N LYS A 492 15.57 3.25 -13.39
CA LYS A 492 16.51 2.33 -14.05
C LYS A 492 15.98 1.86 -15.41
N SER A 493 14.69 1.55 -15.54
CA SER A 493 14.09 1.11 -16.82
C SER A 493 14.13 2.21 -17.89
N ILE A 494 13.93 3.47 -17.49
CA ILE A 494 14.01 4.65 -18.37
C ILE A 494 15.43 4.85 -18.94
N GLY A 495 16.48 4.45 -18.21
CA GLY A 495 17.87 4.57 -18.65
C GLY A 495 18.30 3.58 -19.74
N THR A 496 17.59 2.46 -19.90
CA THR A 496 17.98 1.35 -20.78
C THR A 496 17.34 1.35 -22.17
N SER A 497 16.31 2.16 -22.42
CA SER A 497 15.62 2.21 -23.73
C SER A 497 16.25 3.18 -24.74
N GLY A 498 17.44 3.71 -24.46
CA GLY A 498 18.22 4.53 -25.40
C GLY A 498 19.03 3.68 -26.38
N THR A 499 18.55 3.59 -27.62
CA THR A 499 19.15 2.96 -28.81
C THR A 499 20.69 2.91 -28.82
N VAL A 500 21.27 1.72 -28.67
CA VAL A 500 22.71 1.46 -28.86
C VAL A 500 23.00 1.26 -30.35
N MET A 501 23.42 2.32 -31.05
CA MET A 501 24.12 2.16 -32.33
C MET A 501 25.61 1.92 -32.08
N LYS A 502 26.12 0.77 -32.56
CA LYS A 502 27.56 0.43 -32.54
C LYS A 502 28.33 1.22 -33.60
N PRO A 503 29.49 1.81 -33.27
CA PRO A 503 30.53 2.07 -34.26
C PRO A 503 31.67 1.06 -34.13
N ASN A 504 31.98 0.38 -35.23
CA ASN A 504 33.24 -0.33 -35.45
C ASN A 504 34.35 0.69 -35.74
N GLY A 505 35.57 0.45 -35.24
CA GLY A 505 36.79 1.11 -35.73
C GLY A 505 37.78 1.50 -34.63
N SER A 506 38.94 0.86 -34.64
CA SER A 506 40.00 0.92 -33.64
C SER A 506 40.86 2.21 -33.71
N THR A 507 40.96 2.93 -32.59
CA THR A 507 42.11 3.81 -32.27
C THR A 507 42.41 3.73 -30.77
N LYS A 508 43.69 3.69 -30.41
CA LYS A 508 44.21 3.60 -29.02
C LYS A 508 44.05 4.93 -28.25
N THR A 509 42.82 5.39 -28.10
CA THR A 509 42.42 6.45 -27.18
C THR A 509 41.20 5.96 -26.40
N PRO A 510 41.13 6.14 -25.07
CA PRO A 510 39.95 5.75 -24.31
C PRO A 510 38.74 6.51 -24.86
N SER A 511 37.72 5.80 -25.32
CA SER A 511 36.50 6.42 -25.85
C SER A 511 35.80 7.23 -24.75
N LEU A 512 35.04 8.27 -25.11
CA LEU A 512 34.21 9.04 -24.16
C LEU A 512 33.40 8.12 -23.23
N ALA A 513 32.90 6.98 -23.73
CA ALA A 513 32.18 5.98 -22.95
C ALA A 513 33.02 5.32 -21.82
N SER A 514 34.33 5.13 -22.02
CA SER A 514 35.25 4.53 -21.05
C SER A 514 35.62 5.47 -19.90
N LEU A 515 35.72 6.78 -20.17
CA LEU A 515 35.95 7.82 -19.16
C LEU A 515 34.70 8.16 -18.34
N PHE A 516 33.52 8.03 -18.96
CA PHE A 516 32.21 8.10 -18.29
C PHE A 516 31.82 6.80 -17.57
N GLY A 517 32.69 5.78 -17.52
CA GLY A 517 32.41 4.45 -17.00
C GLY A 517 31.48 4.46 -15.79
N ARG A 518 30.30 3.83 -15.97
CA ARG A 518 29.20 3.63 -15.00
C ARG A 518 29.19 4.64 -13.86
N VAL A 519 28.90 5.90 -14.15
CA VAL A 519 28.31 6.77 -13.13
C VAL A 519 26.82 6.50 -13.17
N ASP A 520 26.40 5.36 -12.60
CA ASP A 520 25.01 5.18 -12.22
C ASP A 520 24.70 6.26 -11.19
N LEU A 521 23.80 7.17 -11.52
CA LEU A 521 23.36 8.28 -10.67
C LEU A 521 22.58 7.80 -9.42
N GLN A 522 22.67 6.51 -9.08
CA GLN A 522 21.84 5.85 -8.07
C GLN A 522 22.60 5.07 -6.99
N GLU A 523 23.93 4.92 -7.06
CA GLU A 523 24.68 4.30 -5.96
C GLU A 523 25.13 5.36 -4.93
N SER A 524 24.26 5.60 -3.95
CA SER A 524 24.65 6.04 -2.61
C SER A 524 23.81 5.29 -1.56
N VAL A 525 23.94 3.96 -1.55
CA VAL A 525 23.55 3.14 -0.38
C VAL A 525 24.79 3.01 0.50
N ASN A 526 24.69 3.54 1.72
CA ASN A 526 25.73 3.46 2.73
C ASN A 526 25.82 2.01 3.25
N PRO A 527 26.99 1.33 3.24
CA PRO A 527 27.10 -0.09 3.57
C PRO A 527 27.20 -0.40 5.08
N ASN A 528 26.98 0.57 5.97
CA ASN A 528 27.00 0.34 7.43
C ASN A 528 25.64 0.70 8.03
N GLY A 529 24.88 -0.34 8.37
CA GLY A 529 23.69 -0.23 9.21
C GLY A 529 24.08 0.05 10.66
N ASP A 530 23.35 0.98 11.26
CA ASP A 530 22.97 0.92 12.67
C ASP A 530 21.60 1.60 12.82
N PRO A 531 20.70 1.07 13.65
CA PRO A 531 19.32 1.52 13.76
C PRO A 531 19.23 2.83 14.54
N VAL A 532 18.51 3.81 14.02
CA VAL A 532 18.13 5.00 14.79
C VAL A 532 16.76 4.75 15.40
N ASP A 533 16.75 4.50 16.71
CA ASP A 533 15.56 4.48 17.54
C ASP A 533 14.75 5.76 17.36
N LEU A 534 13.47 5.60 17.01
CA LEU A 534 12.48 6.68 16.96
C LEU A 534 11.40 6.39 18.00
N PHE A 535 11.37 7.23 19.03
CA PHE A 535 10.17 7.48 19.83
C PHE A 535 9.23 8.46 19.11
#